data_AF-A0A660V468-F1
#
_entry.id   AF-A0A660V468-F1
#
_cell.length_a   1.000
_cell.length_b   1.000
_cell.length_c   1.000
_cell.angle_alpha   90.00
_cell.angle_beta   90.00
_cell.angle_gamma   90.00
#
_symmetry.space_group_name_H-M   'P 1'
#
loop_
_entity.id
_entity.type
_entity.pdbx_description
1 polymer ?
#
loop_
_entity_poly.entity_id
_entity_poly.type
_entity_poly.pdbx_seq_one_letter_code
_entity_poly.pdbx_strand_id
1 'polypeptide(L)'
;VNMLNGDAAICHVEDVLNPAGNQKLLDVRTPAEVEVGTIPGAINIPVDDLRSRLDEMPKDKEILVFCQVGLRGYLACRILTQNGFTCRNLTGGYKTYCAAGGVCDEKEAFQKEMTNDTGQVESVPQEAVAVEIITEVNACGLQCPGPVLRLKEAVDAIQAGQAVRISTTDSGFAADVKGWCDSTGNRLQELTASGGKYSAMIVKGSGAAAIAHGGDTKKKTIVVFSGDFDKAMAAFIIANGAVAMGSEVTLFFTFWGLNLLRRPESIPVQKNMVEKMFGFMMPRGAGRTKLSKMNMAGMGTMMMQGVMKKKNVASLSELIETAQGGGVKMVACAMSMDLMGIKKEELIDGIEEGGVAAYLNKAEAAGVNLFI
;
A
#
# COMPACT_ATOMS: atom_id res chain seq x y z
N VAL A 1 0.29 18.95 -24.05
CA VAL A 1 -0.57 19.70 -25.01
C VAL A 1 -0.24 21.17 -24.88
N ASN A 2 0.12 21.86 -25.98
CA ASN A 2 0.59 23.24 -25.91
C ASN A 2 -0.54 24.25 -26.17
N MET A 3 -1.00 24.92 -25.11
CA MET A 3 -2.06 25.93 -25.17
C MET A 3 -1.56 27.25 -25.78
N LEU A 4 -0.27 27.56 -25.63
CA LEU A 4 0.33 28.80 -26.13
C LEU A 4 0.45 28.80 -27.66
N ASN A 5 0.55 27.62 -28.26
CA ASN A 5 0.60 27.45 -29.72
C ASN A 5 -0.79 27.30 -30.35
N GLY A 6 -1.88 27.29 -29.56
CA GLY A 6 -3.24 27.08 -30.07
C GLY A 6 -3.57 25.62 -30.43
N ASP A 7 -2.71 24.65 -30.08
CA ASP A 7 -2.91 23.23 -30.41
C ASP A 7 -4.05 22.56 -29.64
N ALA A 8 -4.56 23.24 -28.61
CA ALA A 8 -5.75 22.84 -27.86
C ALA A 8 -6.54 24.05 -27.36
N ALA A 9 -7.82 24.05 -27.71
CA ALA A 9 -8.76 25.01 -27.19
C ALA A 9 -9.31 24.52 -25.85
N ILE A 10 -9.18 25.35 -24.81
CA ILE A 10 -9.63 25.05 -23.45
C ILE A 10 -10.71 26.02 -22.99
N CYS A 11 -11.52 25.59 -22.03
CA CYS A 11 -12.43 26.42 -21.28
C CYS A 11 -12.16 26.27 -19.78
N HIS A 12 -12.66 27.23 -19.00
CA HIS A 12 -12.50 27.27 -17.55
C HIS A 12 -13.83 27.05 -16.83
N VAL A 13 -13.80 26.96 -15.51
CA VAL A 13 -14.99 26.63 -14.72
C VAL A 13 -16.09 27.67 -14.90
N GLU A 14 -15.73 28.93 -15.07
CA GLU A 14 -16.66 30.04 -15.31
C GLU A 14 -17.49 29.83 -16.58
N ASP A 15 -16.88 29.24 -17.62
CA ASP A 15 -17.55 28.95 -18.90
C ASP A 15 -18.62 27.85 -18.77
N VAL A 16 -18.41 26.88 -17.86
CA VAL A 16 -19.31 25.73 -17.70
C VAL A 16 -20.36 25.92 -16.61
N LEU A 17 -20.16 26.89 -15.69
CA LEU A 17 -21.16 27.27 -14.70
C LEU A 17 -22.36 27.98 -15.33
N ASN A 18 -22.11 28.80 -16.35
CA ASN A 18 -23.13 29.57 -17.08
C ASN A 18 -22.91 29.46 -18.59
N PRO A 19 -23.16 28.29 -19.21
CA PRO A 19 -22.98 28.12 -20.65
C PRO A 19 -23.95 29.03 -21.41
N ALA A 20 -23.46 29.71 -22.44
CA ALA A 20 -24.28 30.51 -23.33
C ALA A 20 -25.30 29.63 -24.10
N GLY A 21 -26.39 30.21 -24.61
CA GLY A 21 -27.45 29.44 -25.31
C GLY A 21 -26.98 28.69 -26.56
N ASN A 22 -25.86 29.12 -27.15
CA ASN A 22 -25.18 28.48 -28.28
C ASN A 22 -24.09 27.47 -27.87
N GLN A 23 -23.97 27.15 -26.58
CA GLN A 23 -23.02 26.18 -26.05
C GLN A 23 -23.73 24.92 -25.55
N LYS A 24 -23.04 23.78 -25.61
CA LYS A 24 -23.54 22.52 -25.07
C LYS A 24 -22.45 21.78 -24.30
N LEU A 25 -22.80 21.32 -23.10
CA LEU A 25 -21.91 20.54 -22.24
C LEU A 25 -21.93 19.07 -22.64
N LEU A 26 -20.74 18.46 -22.75
CA LEU A 26 -20.54 17.05 -23.03
C LEU A 26 -19.66 16.42 -21.95
N ASP A 27 -20.22 15.45 -21.23
CA ASP A 27 -19.50 14.60 -20.28
C ASP A 27 -19.04 13.33 -20.98
N VAL A 28 -17.73 13.14 -21.15
CA VAL A 28 -17.16 11.96 -21.82
C VAL A 28 -16.70 10.88 -20.86
N ARG A 29 -17.13 10.97 -19.59
CA ARG A 29 -16.92 9.91 -18.60
C ARG A 29 -17.86 8.73 -18.83
N THR A 30 -17.58 7.63 -18.15
CA THR A 30 -18.44 6.44 -18.18
C THR A 30 -19.81 6.73 -17.52
N PRO A 31 -20.89 6.01 -17.87
CA PRO A 31 -22.20 6.22 -17.24
C PRO A 31 -22.15 6.06 -15.72
N ALA A 32 -21.35 5.11 -15.22
CA ALA A 32 -21.13 4.91 -13.78
C ALA A 32 -20.51 6.14 -13.09
N GLU A 33 -19.60 6.85 -13.74
CA GLU A 33 -19.05 8.11 -13.20
C GLU A 33 -20.10 9.24 -13.19
N VAL A 34 -21.05 9.21 -14.13
CA VAL A 34 -22.14 10.20 -14.23
C VAL A 34 -23.23 9.96 -13.20
N GLU A 35 -23.50 8.70 -12.85
CA GLU A 35 -24.44 8.33 -11.76
C GLU A 35 -24.01 8.89 -10.40
N VAL A 36 -22.70 9.05 -10.17
CA VAL A 36 -22.15 9.67 -8.95
C VAL A 36 -22.31 11.19 -8.95
N GLY A 37 -22.45 11.80 -10.12
CA GLY A 37 -22.64 13.25 -10.27
C GLY A 37 -22.02 13.77 -11.57
N THR A 38 -22.64 14.81 -12.15
CA THR A 38 -22.17 15.47 -13.37
C THR A 38 -22.49 16.97 -13.34
N ILE A 39 -22.01 17.72 -14.32
CA ILE A 39 -22.35 19.13 -14.48
C ILE A 39 -23.80 19.21 -15.00
N PRO A 40 -24.72 19.93 -14.33
CA PRO A 40 -26.11 20.03 -14.76
C PRO A 40 -26.27 20.46 -16.23
N GLY A 41 -27.10 19.73 -16.98
CA GLY A 41 -27.38 20.03 -18.40
C GLY A 41 -26.39 19.42 -19.41
N ALA A 42 -25.39 18.69 -18.94
CA ALA A 42 -24.47 17.92 -19.78
C ALA A 42 -25.15 16.70 -20.43
N ILE A 43 -24.77 16.42 -21.67
CA ILE A 43 -25.07 15.14 -22.34
C ILE A 43 -23.92 14.18 -22.00
N ASN A 44 -24.22 12.93 -21.65
CA ASN A 44 -23.18 11.91 -21.45
C ASN A 44 -23.01 11.04 -22.70
N ILE A 45 -21.82 11.10 -23.30
CA ILE A 45 -21.38 10.16 -24.35
C ILE A 45 -19.94 9.77 -24.00
N PRO A 46 -19.70 8.55 -23.50
CA PRO A 46 -18.35 8.09 -23.17
C PRO A 46 -17.40 8.25 -24.37
N VAL A 47 -16.14 8.61 -24.08
CA VAL A 47 -15.15 8.90 -25.14
C VAL A 47 -14.98 7.75 -26.14
N ASP A 48 -15.13 6.51 -25.67
CA ASP A 48 -14.98 5.30 -26.49
C ASP A 48 -16.14 5.15 -27.49
N ASP A 49 -17.34 5.58 -27.12
CA ASP A 49 -18.55 5.53 -27.95
C ASP A 49 -18.73 6.77 -28.84
N LEU A 50 -17.96 7.83 -28.57
CA LEU A 50 -18.16 9.16 -29.17
C LEU A 50 -18.09 9.12 -30.70
N ARG A 51 -17.20 8.33 -31.28
CA ARG A 51 -17.05 8.23 -32.76
C ARG A 51 -18.28 7.67 -33.44
N SER A 52 -18.95 6.69 -32.82
CA SER A 52 -20.18 6.09 -33.35
C SER A 52 -21.43 6.92 -33.09
N ARG A 53 -21.36 7.90 -32.19
CA ARG A 53 -22.51 8.68 -31.70
C ARG A 53 -22.39 10.18 -32.03
N LEU A 54 -21.61 10.53 -33.04
CA LEU A 54 -21.41 11.93 -33.47
C LEU A 54 -22.72 12.61 -33.92
N ASP A 55 -23.69 11.84 -34.41
CA ASP A 55 -24.97 12.37 -34.90
C ASP A 55 -25.88 12.89 -33.77
N GLU A 56 -25.61 12.52 -32.52
CA GLU A 56 -26.32 13.04 -31.34
C GLU A 56 -25.83 14.44 -30.93
N MET A 57 -24.71 14.90 -31.50
CA MET A 57 -24.10 16.17 -31.15
C MET A 57 -24.63 17.32 -32.02
N PRO A 58 -25.01 18.46 -31.42
CA PRO A 58 -25.46 19.62 -32.17
C PRO A 58 -24.30 20.26 -32.94
N LYS A 59 -24.37 20.27 -34.27
CA LYS A 59 -23.34 20.87 -35.14
C LYS A 59 -23.38 22.39 -35.16
N ASP A 60 -24.49 22.98 -34.76
CA ASP A 60 -24.75 24.42 -34.70
C ASP A 60 -24.28 25.07 -33.39
N LYS A 61 -23.79 24.27 -32.43
CA LYS A 61 -23.38 24.73 -31.09
C LYS A 61 -21.91 24.46 -30.81
N GLU A 62 -21.31 25.31 -29.99
CA GLU A 62 -19.98 25.05 -29.41
C GLU A 62 -20.09 23.98 -28.32
N ILE A 63 -19.23 22.96 -28.39
CA ILE A 63 -19.22 21.86 -27.42
C ILE A 63 -18.16 22.13 -26.35
N LEU A 64 -18.62 22.22 -25.10
CA LEU A 64 -17.77 22.30 -23.91
C LEU A 64 -17.63 20.90 -23.33
N VAL A 65 -16.46 20.29 -23.51
CA VAL A 65 -16.21 18.89 -23.14
C VAL A 65 -15.49 18.83 -21.81
N PHE A 66 -15.88 17.89 -20.96
CA PHE A 66 -15.14 17.56 -19.77
C PHE A 66 -15.09 16.06 -19.52
N CYS A 67 -14.08 15.66 -18.74
CA CYS A 67 -14.02 14.33 -18.14
C CYS A 67 -13.62 14.48 -16.66
N GLN A 68 -13.05 13.46 -16.03
CA GLN A 68 -12.69 13.55 -14.62
C GLN A 68 -11.60 14.61 -14.34
N VAL A 69 -10.54 14.67 -15.15
CA VAL A 69 -9.37 15.56 -14.95
C VAL A 69 -8.93 16.34 -16.20
N GLY A 70 -9.63 16.18 -17.33
CA GLY A 70 -9.34 16.86 -18.60
C GLY A 70 -8.60 16.04 -19.67
N LEU A 71 -8.10 14.83 -19.36
CA LEU A 71 -7.36 13.99 -20.32
C LEU A 71 -8.25 13.37 -21.41
N ARG A 72 -9.31 12.64 -21.02
CA ARG A 72 -10.29 12.06 -21.97
C ARG A 72 -11.02 13.17 -22.75
N GLY A 73 -11.26 14.30 -22.10
CA GLY A 73 -11.85 15.49 -22.74
C GLY A 73 -11.00 16.06 -23.87
N TYR A 74 -9.66 16.03 -23.74
CA TYR A 74 -8.76 16.40 -24.83
C TYR A 74 -8.93 15.48 -26.04
N LEU A 75 -8.95 14.17 -25.83
CA LEU A 75 -9.16 13.19 -26.92
C LEU A 75 -10.52 13.39 -27.59
N ALA A 76 -11.57 13.59 -26.82
CA ALA A 76 -12.90 13.88 -27.32
C ALA A 76 -12.94 15.17 -28.15
N CYS A 77 -12.29 16.26 -27.71
CA CYS A 77 -12.19 17.46 -28.54
C CYS A 77 -11.43 17.22 -29.85
N ARG A 78 -10.37 16.39 -29.85
CA ARG A 78 -9.69 16.04 -31.12
C ARG A 78 -10.60 15.27 -32.06
N ILE A 79 -11.42 14.35 -31.55
CA ILE A 79 -12.41 13.60 -32.34
C ILE A 79 -13.45 14.57 -32.92
N LEU A 80 -14.01 15.45 -32.09
CA LEU A 80 -15.05 16.40 -32.48
C LEU A 80 -14.55 17.41 -33.52
N THR A 81 -13.38 18.02 -33.30
CA THR A 81 -12.81 19.00 -34.24
C THR A 81 -12.48 18.38 -35.59
N GLN A 82 -11.98 17.13 -35.63
CA GLN A 82 -11.76 16.42 -36.90
C GLN A 82 -13.05 16.14 -37.68
N ASN A 83 -14.19 16.12 -36.99
CA ASN A 83 -15.51 15.89 -37.58
C ASN A 83 -16.32 17.19 -37.74
N GLY A 84 -15.65 18.35 -37.71
CA GLY A 84 -16.26 19.64 -38.02
C GLY A 84 -17.01 20.32 -36.88
N PHE A 85 -16.87 19.85 -35.63
CA PHE A 85 -17.45 20.48 -34.45
C PHE A 85 -16.48 21.48 -33.81
N THR A 86 -17.01 22.59 -33.29
CA THR A 86 -16.26 23.52 -32.44
C THR A 86 -16.23 22.96 -31.02
N CYS A 87 -15.04 22.76 -30.45
CA CYS A 87 -14.86 22.12 -29.16
C CYS A 87 -13.86 22.84 -28.27
N ARG A 88 -14.18 23.01 -26.97
CA ARG A 88 -13.25 23.43 -25.92
C ARG A 88 -13.25 22.44 -24.77
N ASN A 89 -12.07 22.09 -24.28
CA ASN A 89 -11.90 21.14 -23.17
C ASN A 89 -11.80 21.87 -21.82
N LEU A 90 -12.60 21.46 -20.84
CA LEU A 90 -12.55 22.01 -19.49
C LEU A 90 -11.23 21.64 -18.81
N THR A 91 -10.44 22.66 -18.49
CA THR A 91 -9.17 22.45 -17.79
C THR A 91 -9.42 21.92 -16.37
N GLY A 92 -8.73 20.83 -16.01
CA GLY A 92 -8.90 20.15 -14.72
C GLY A 92 -10.20 19.34 -14.56
N GLY A 93 -11.11 19.39 -15.54
CA GLY A 93 -12.29 18.54 -15.62
C GLY A 93 -13.31 18.72 -14.49
N TYR A 94 -14.12 17.68 -14.26
CA TYR A 94 -15.17 17.65 -13.25
C TYR A 94 -14.65 17.89 -11.83
N LYS A 95 -13.44 17.43 -11.51
CA LYS A 95 -12.83 17.69 -10.19
C LYS A 95 -12.63 19.19 -9.93
N THR A 96 -12.16 19.93 -10.93
CA THR A 96 -11.95 21.37 -10.78
C THR A 96 -13.27 22.13 -10.72
N TYR A 97 -14.31 21.67 -11.42
CA TYR A 97 -15.67 22.18 -11.26
C TYR A 97 -16.19 22.02 -9.83
N CYS A 98 -16.05 20.84 -9.23
CA CYS A 98 -16.47 20.61 -7.84
C CYS A 98 -15.67 21.45 -6.85
N ALA A 99 -14.34 21.52 -7.01
CA ALA A 99 -13.46 22.30 -6.14
C ALA A 99 -13.77 23.82 -6.17
N ALA A 100 -14.32 24.32 -7.28
CA ALA A 100 -14.69 25.72 -7.46
C ALA A 100 -16.10 26.06 -6.94
N GLY A 101 -16.78 25.13 -6.26
CA GLY A 101 -18.11 25.36 -5.67
C GLY A 101 -19.28 24.97 -6.57
N GLY A 102 -19.05 24.14 -7.60
CA GLY A 102 -20.13 23.51 -8.37
C GLY A 102 -20.99 22.56 -7.51
N VAL A 103 -22.26 22.36 -7.91
CA VAL A 103 -23.14 21.41 -7.22
C VAL A 103 -22.65 20.00 -7.55
N CYS A 104 -21.98 19.37 -6.58
CA CYS A 104 -21.53 17.99 -6.68
C CYS A 104 -22.09 17.23 -5.48
N ASP A 105 -22.83 16.15 -5.73
CA ASP A 105 -23.21 15.20 -4.70
C ASP A 105 -21.94 14.45 -4.28
N GLU A 106 -21.30 14.89 -3.19
CA GLU A 106 -20.13 14.21 -2.62
C GLU A 106 -20.57 12.91 -1.92
N LYS A 107 -21.05 11.94 -2.69
CA LYS A 107 -21.05 10.53 -2.29
C LYS A 107 -19.90 9.84 -3.02
N GLU A 108 -18.76 9.77 -2.33
CA GLU A 108 -17.64 8.86 -2.58
C GLU A 108 -17.09 8.78 -4.03
N ALA A 109 -16.47 9.85 -4.52
CA ALA A 109 -15.58 9.78 -5.69
C ALA A 109 -14.09 9.69 -5.29
N PHE A 110 -13.72 8.71 -4.45
CA PHE A 110 -12.32 8.45 -4.08
C PHE A 110 -11.97 6.96 -4.11
N GLN A 111 -11.91 6.41 -5.33
CA GLN A 111 -10.80 5.62 -5.89
C GLN A 111 -11.31 4.57 -6.88
N LYS A 112 -10.95 4.77 -8.15
CA LYS A 112 -10.56 3.70 -9.08
C LYS A 112 -10.01 4.40 -10.33
N GLU A 113 -8.70 4.56 -10.40
CA GLU A 113 -8.04 4.72 -11.71
C GLU A 113 -6.89 3.71 -11.82
N MET A 114 -6.96 2.98 -12.93
CA MET A 114 -5.99 2.07 -13.54
C MET A 114 -5.68 0.75 -12.82
N THR A 115 -6.61 -0.20 -12.95
CA THR A 115 -6.24 -1.60 -13.16
C THR A 115 -6.69 -1.97 -14.58
N ASN A 116 -5.72 -2.22 -15.47
CA ASN A 116 -5.77 -2.79 -16.83
C ASN A 116 -6.40 -1.99 -18.02
N ASP A 117 -5.71 -2.07 -19.16
CA ASP A 117 -5.92 -1.36 -20.44
C ASP A 117 -7.06 -1.93 -21.32
N THR A 118 -7.96 -2.75 -20.76
CA THR A 118 -8.95 -3.50 -21.55
C THR A 118 -10.41 -3.14 -21.28
N GLY A 119 -10.69 -2.10 -20.49
CA GLY A 119 -12.04 -1.54 -20.37
C GLY A 119 -13.12 -2.51 -19.86
N GLN A 120 -12.75 -3.63 -19.23
CA GLN A 120 -13.72 -4.54 -18.61
C GLN A 120 -13.90 -4.20 -17.14
N VAL A 121 -15.06 -3.62 -16.85
CA VAL A 121 -15.53 -3.39 -15.48
C VAL A 121 -16.27 -4.65 -15.04
N GLU A 122 -15.66 -5.48 -14.21
CA GLU A 122 -16.42 -6.46 -13.43
C GLU A 122 -17.26 -5.69 -12.40
N SER A 123 -18.56 -5.61 -12.68
CA SER A 123 -19.56 -5.11 -11.74
C SER A 123 -19.99 -6.26 -10.83
N VAL A 124 -19.55 -6.22 -9.57
CA VAL A 124 -20.19 -7.01 -8.51
C VAL A 124 -21.34 -6.16 -7.96
N PRO A 125 -22.59 -6.62 -7.98
CA PRO A 125 -23.71 -5.89 -7.40
C PRO A 125 -23.50 -5.75 -5.89
N GLN A 126 -23.52 -4.50 -5.39
CA GLN A 126 -23.36 -4.20 -3.98
C GLN A 126 -24.75 -4.04 -3.35
N GLU A 127 -25.36 -5.15 -2.95
CA GLU A 127 -26.49 -5.10 -2.02
C GLU A 127 -25.97 -4.74 -0.62
N ALA A 128 -26.55 -3.70 -0.02
CA ALA A 128 -26.29 -3.31 1.36
C ALA A 128 -26.92 -4.34 2.31
N VAL A 129 -26.25 -5.47 2.49
CA VAL A 129 -26.59 -6.42 3.55
C VAL A 129 -26.12 -5.82 4.88
N ALA A 130 -27.00 -5.78 5.87
CA ALA A 130 -26.66 -5.40 7.23
C ALA A 130 -25.56 -6.33 7.75
N VAL A 131 -24.33 -5.82 7.89
CA VAL A 131 -23.19 -6.62 8.31
C VAL A 131 -23.17 -6.69 9.83
N GLU A 132 -23.21 -7.90 10.37
CA GLU A 132 -23.09 -8.13 11.81
C GLU A 132 -21.64 -7.91 12.27
N ILE A 133 -21.45 -6.96 13.19
CA ILE A 133 -20.15 -6.72 13.84
C ILE A 133 -19.99 -7.73 14.95
N ILE A 134 -18.99 -8.60 14.84
CA ILE A 134 -18.79 -9.68 15.80
C ILE A 134 -17.63 -9.41 16.73
N THR A 135 -16.70 -8.55 16.31
CA THR A 135 -15.49 -8.28 17.09
C THR A 135 -15.13 -6.80 17.02
N GLU A 136 -14.95 -6.18 18.19
CA GLU A 136 -14.34 -4.86 18.33
C GLU A 136 -12.93 -4.99 18.88
N VAL A 137 -11.96 -4.38 18.20
CA VAL A 137 -10.54 -4.45 18.51
C VAL A 137 -10.02 -3.06 18.86
N ASN A 138 -9.39 -2.94 20.02
CA ASN A 138 -8.68 -1.74 20.40
C ASN A 138 -7.17 -1.91 20.15
N ALA A 139 -6.66 -1.21 19.14
CA ALA A 139 -5.25 -1.09 18.78
C ALA A 139 -4.71 0.34 19.01
N CYS A 140 -5.36 1.13 19.88
CA CYS A 140 -4.85 2.43 20.31
C CYS A 140 -3.54 2.27 21.09
N GLY A 141 -2.64 3.22 20.93
CA GLY A 141 -1.31 3.19 21.53
C GLY A 141 -0.28 2.35 20.77
N LEU A 142 -0.68 1.47 19.83
CA LEU A 142 0.27 0.77 18.97
C LEU A 142 0.76 1.68 17.83
N GLN A 143 1.90 1.33 17.25
CA GLN A 143 2.51 2.00 16.08
C GLN A 143 2.80 0.96 15.00
N CYS A 144 2.97 1.39 13.74
CA CYS A 144 3.28 0.49 12.62
C CYS A 144 4.40 -0.52 12.96
N PRO A 145 4.20 -1.84 12.72
CA PRO A 145 3.10 -2.49 12.02
C PRO A 145 1.92 -2.97 12.90
N GLY A 146 1.92 -2.62 14.20
CA GLY A 146 1.03 -3.18 15.22
C GLY A 146 -0.47 -3.17 14.89
N PRO A 147 -1.08 -2.04 14.50
CA PRO A 147 -2.51 -1.99 14.19
C PRO A 147 -2.94 -2.93 13.07
N VAL A 148 -2.13 -3.06 12.01
CA VAL A 148 -2.43 -3.94 10.87
C VAL A 148 -2.28 -5.42 11.25
N LEU A 149 -1.30 -5.76 12.10
CA LEU A 149 -1.17 -7.12 12.65
C LEU A 149 -2.38 -7.49 13.51
N ARG A 150 -2.81 -6.61 14.42
CA ARG A 150 -4.01 -6.85 15.24
C ARG A 150 -5.28 -6.97 14.40
N LEU A 151 -5.38 -6.18 13.34
CA LEU A 151 -6.48 -6.30 12.38
C LEU A 151 -6.46 -7.68 11.71
N LYS A 152 -5.29 -8.13 11.22
CA LYS A 152 -5.15 -9.47 10.63
C LYS A 152 -5.58 -10.56 11.60
N GLU A 153 -5.07 -10.57 12.82
CA GLU A 153 -5.41 -11.57 13.84
C GLU A 153 -6.93 -11.65 14.08
N ALA A 154 -7.59 -10.50 14.21
CA ALA A 154 -9.03 -10.43 14.43
C ALA A 154 -9.83 -10.86 13.19
N VAL A 155 -9.40 -10.47 11.99
CA VAL A 155 -10.06 -10.89 10.74
C VAL A 155 -9.85 -12.39 10.50
N ASP A 156 -8.69 -12.95 10.80
CA ASP A 156 -8.41 -14.38 10.68
C ASP A 156 -9.31 -15.22 11.60
N ALA A 157 -9.72 -14.67 12.76
CA ALA A 157 -10.59 -15.32 13.73
C ALA A 157 -12.10 -15.34 13.38
N ILE A 158 -12.56 -14.53 12.41
CA ILE A 158 -13.98 -14.47 12.01
C ILE A 158 -14.26 -15.21 10.69
N GLN A 159 -15.54 -15.42 10.35
CA GLN A 159 -15.99 -16.04 9.10
C GLN A 159 -16.22 -15.01 8.00
N ALA A 160 -16.24 -15.47 6.74
CA ALA A 160 -16.53 -14.61 5.59
C ALA A 160 -17.90 -13.93 5.71
N GLY A 161 -17.98 -12.65 5.34
CA GLY A 161 -19.18 -11.83 5.46
C GLY A 161 -19.40 -11.18 6.82
N GLN A 162 -18.61 -11.54 7.85
CA GLN A 162 -18.66 -10.91 9.18
C GLN A 162 -17.73 -9.69 9.23
N ALA A 163 -17.97 -8.76 10.17
CA ALA A 163 -17.16 -7.54 10.32
C ALA A 163 -16.37 -7.46 11.63
N VAL A 164 -15.17 -6.87 11.51
CA VAL A 164 -14.35 -6.39 12.63
C VAL A 164 -14.36 -4.86 12.63
N ARG A 165 -14.60 -4.27 13.79
CA ARG A 165 -14.32 -2.84 14.01
C ARG A 165 -13.00 -2.69 14.75
N ILE A 166 -12.07 -1.92 14.22
CA ILE A 166 -10.78 -1.63 14.85
C ILE A 166 -10.64 -0.14 15.14
N SER A 167 -10.14 0.18 16.33
CA SER A 167 -9.81 1.52 16.78
C SER A 167 -8.30 1.68 16.96
N THR A 168 -7.70 2.77 16.46
CA THR A 168 -6.27 3.06 16.65
C THR A 168 -5.96 4.55 16.76
N THR A 169 -4.78 4.88 17.27
CA THR A 169 -4.23 6.24 17.33
C THR A 169 -3.00 6.39 16.43
N ASP A 170 -2.66 5.37 15.65
CA ASP A 170 -1.58 5.44 14.66
C ASP A 170 -2.03 6.29 13.45
N SER A 171 -1.23 7.29 13.10
CA SER A 171 -1.57 8.24 12.02
C SER A 171 -1.42 7.66 10.62
N GLY A 172 -0.65 6.57 10.46
CA GLY A 172 -0.46 5.88 9.18
C GLY A 172 -1.62 4.93 8.84
N PHE A 173 -2.36 4.48 9.87
CA PHE A 173 -3.37 3.43 9.73
C PHE A 173 -4.44 3.70 8.65
N ALA A 174 -4.89 4.94 8.47
CA ALA A 174 -5.89 5.28 7.47
C ALA A 174 -5.43 4.94 6.03
N ALA A 175 -4.14 5.11 5.73
CA ALA A 175 -3.56 4.71 4.45
C ALA A 175 -3.32 3.20 4.40
N ASP A 176 -2.80 2.63 5.50
CA ASP A 176 -2.43 1.21 5.58
C ASP A 176 -3.66 0.29 5.45
N VAL A 177 -4.76 0.61 6.13
CA VAL A 177 -5.97 -0.24 6.16
C VAL A 177 -6.59 -0.40 4.78
N LYS A 178 -6.50 0.63 3.94
CA LYS A 178 -7.01 0.60 2.57
C LYS A 178 -6.19 -0.36 1.72
N GLY A 179 -4.86 -0.16 1.67
CA GLY A 179 -3.96 -1.03 0.93
C GLY A 179 -3.94 -2.47 1.45
N TRP A 180 -4.19 -2.67 2.74
CA TRP A 180 -4.35 -3.98 3.36
C TRP A 180 -5.62 -4.69 2.87
N CYS A 181 -6.76 -4.01 2.83
CA CYS A 181 -8.01 -4.55 2.30
C CYS A 181 -7.83 -4.98 0.83
N ASP A 182 -7.26 -4.11 0.00
CA ASP A 182 -6.96 -4.40 -1.41
C ASP A 182 -6.06 -5.63 -1.57
N SER A 183 -5.04 -5.74 -0.71
CA SER A 183 -4.07 -6.83 -0.80
C SER A 183 -4.58 -8.18 -0.32
N THR A 184 -5.56 -8.17 0.59
CA THR A 184 -6.09 -9.37 1.26
C THR A 184 -7.47 -9.79 0.74
N GLY A 185 -8.10 -8.98 -0.12
CA GLY A 185 -9.46 -9.22 -0.62
C GLY A 185 -10.56 -8.96 0.41
N ASN A 186 -10.24 -8.28 1.51
CA ASN A 186 -11.22 -7.81 2.49
C ASN A 186 -11.82 -6.47 2.06
N ARG A 187 -13.00 -6.12 2.58
CA ARG A 187 -13.68 -4.88 2.20
C ARG A 187 -13.69 -3.90 3.37
N LEU A 188 -13.15 -2.70 3.15
CA LEU A 188 -13.32 -1.56 4.05
C LEU A 188 -14.74 -1.01 3.85
N GLN A 189 -15.56 -1.05 4.91
CA GLN A 189 -16.94 -0.55 4.88
C GLN A 189 -17.05 0.86 5.43
N GLU A 190 -16.31 1.18 6.47
CA GLU A 190 -16.35 2.51 7.11
C GLU A 190 -14.95 2.87 7.62
N LEU A 191 -14.58 4.15 7.48
CA LEU A 191 -13.39 4.71 8.09
C LEU A 191 -13.72 6.10 8.63
N THR A 192 -13.62 6.28 9.94
CA THR A 192 -13.84 7.56 10.61
C THR A 192 -12.60 8.01 11.35
N ALA A 193 -12.37 9.33 11.37
CA ALA A 193 -11.29 9.96 12.11
C ALA A 193 -11.89 11.04 13.01
N SER A 194 -11.68 10.93 14.32
CA SER A 194 -12.15 11.92 15.30
C SER A 194 -11.19 12.01 16.47
N GLY A 195 -10.79 13.22 16.85
CA GLY A 195 -9.96 13.48 18.03
C GLY A 195 -8.60 12.77 18.03
N GLY A 196 -7.97 12.57 16.88
CA GLY A 196 -6.69 11.85 16.76
C GLY A 196 -6.81 10.32 16.89
N LYS A 197 -8.04 9.80 16.86
CA LYS A 197 -8.36 8.37 16.82
C LYS A 197 -9.00 8.02 15.49
N TYR A 198 -8.57 6.90 14.91
CA TYR A 198 -9.13 6.31 13.70
C TYR A 198 -9.96 5.09 14.09
N SER A 199 -11.12 4.92 13.47
CA SER A 199 -11.97 3.74 13.60
C SER A 199 -12.30 3.22 12.21
N ALA A 200 -12.01 1.96 11.94
CA ALA A 200 -12.31 1.31 10.67
C ALA A 200 -13.21 0.09 10.89
N MET A 201 -14.16 -0.12 9.98
CA MET A 201 -14.97 -1.33 9.91
C MET A 201 -14.58 -2.14 8.67
N ILE A 202 -14.12 -3.36 8.88
CA ILE A 202 -13.61 -4.24 7.84
C ILE A 202 -14.50 -5.48 7.80
N VAL A 203 -15.03 -5.80 6.62
CA VAL A 203 -15.79 -7.01 6.35
C VAL A 203 -14.85 -8.06 5.75
N LYS A 204 -14.84 -9.26 6.32
CA LYS A 204 -14.04 -10.36 5.78
C LYS A 204 -14.57 -10.80 4.43
N GLY A 205 -13.72 -10.80 3.41
CA GLY A 205 -14.07 -11.30 2.08
C GLY A 205 -14.38 -12.80 2.12
N SER A 206 -15.29 -13.27 1.24
CA SER A 206 -15.36 -14.69 0.94
C SER A 206 -14.05 -15.08 0.26
N GLY A 207 -13.42 -16.18 0.70
CA GLY A 207 -12.09 -16.61 0.23
C GLY A 207 -11.95 -16.79 -1.29
N ALA A 208 -13.01 -16.61 -2.07
CA ALA A 208 -12.99 -16.52 -3.52
C ALA A 208 -12.19 -15.30 -4.06
N ALA A 209 -12.18 -14.16 -3.36
CA ALA A 209 -11.35 -13.01 -3.77
C ALA A 209 -9.84 -13.24 -3.56
N ALA A 210 -9.47 -14.14 -2.63
CA ALA A 210 -8.10 -14.61 -2.46
C ALA A 210 -7.65 -15.55 -3.59
N ILE A 211 -8.60 -16.06 -4.41
CA ILE A 211 -8.34 -16.93 -5.58
C ILE A 211 -8.40 -16.13 -6.90
N ALA A 212 -9.17 -15.03 -6.94
CA ALA A 212 -9.33 -14.19 -8.14
C ALA A 212 -8.11 -13.29 -8.44
N HIS A 213 -7.30 -12.96 -7.43
CA HIS A 213 -5.92 -12.54 -7.64
C HIS A 213 -5.06 -13.80 -7.71
N GLY A 214 -4.84 -14.29 -8.93
CA GLY A 214 -4.27 -15.59 -9.26
C GLY A 214 -3.18 -16.07 -8.28
N GLY A 215 -3.24 -17.36 -7.97
CA GLY A 215 -2.47 -18.08 -6.95
C GLY A 215 -0.95 -18.11 -7.12
N ASP A 216 -0.32 -16.96 -7.33
CA ASP A 216 1.05 -16.71 -6.95
C ASP A 216 1.02 -16.06 -5.56
N THR A 217 1.33 -16.85 -4.54
CA THR A 217 1.71 -16.33 -3.21
C THR A 217 2.62 -15.12 -3.40
N LYS A 218 2.20 -13.93 -2.95
CA LYS A 218 2.99 -12.69 -3.06
C LYS A 218 4.26 -12.87 -2.24
N LYS A 219 5.32 -13.40 -2.86
CA LYS A 219 6.62 -13.63 -2.23
C LYS A 219 7.41 -12.34 -2.18
N LYS A 220 8.06 -12.09 -1.04
CA LYS A 220 8.95 -10.95 -0.84
C LYS A 220 10.24 -11.43 -0.21
N THR A 221 11.36 -10.91 -0.71
CA THR A 221 12.68 -11.20 -0.15
C THR A 221 13.36 -9.94 0.33
N ILE A 222 14.09 -10.03 1.43
CA ILE A 222 14.90 -8.92 1.96
C ILE A 222 16.27 -9.47 2.34
N VAL A 223 17.34 -8.93 1.75
CA VAL A 223 18.70 -9.13 2.25
C VAL A 223 18.91 -8.22 3.44
N VAL A 224 19.22 -8.81 4.59
CA VAL A 224 19.63 -8.10 5.80
C VAL A 224 21.14 -8.21 5.91
N PHE A 225 21.83 -7.25 5.29
CA PHE A 225 23.28 -7.11 5.35
C PHE A 225 23.72 -6.32 6.58
N SER A 226 22.99 -5.25 6.89
CA SER A 226 23.31 -4.35 7.99
C SER A 226 22.95 -4.94 9.36
N GLY A 227 23.83 -4.76 10.35
CA GLY A 227 23.60 -5.13 11.76
C GLY A 227 23.21 -3.93 12.65
N ASP A 228 22.94 -2.78 12.05
CA ASP A 228 22.59 -1.53 12.76
C ASP A 228 21.13 -1.60 13.24
N PHE A 229 20.88 -1.08 14.45
CA PHE A 229 19.58 -1.16 15.12
C PHE A 229 18.43 -0.59 14.29
N ASP A 230 18.58 0.62 13.76
CA ASP A 230 17.57 1.33 12.97
C ASP A 230 17.26 0.66 11.63
N LYS A 231 18.27 0.09 10.97
CA LYS A 231 18.08 -0.65 9.72
C LYS A 231 17.43 -2.01 9.95
N ALA A 232 17.83 -2.71 11.02
CA ALA A 232 17.20 -3.94 11.44
C ALA A 232 15.71 -3.72 11.80
N MET A 233 15.41 -2.66 12.56
CA MET A 233 14.04 -2.23 12.84
C MET A 233 13.24 -2.04 11.55
N ALA A 234 13.77 -1.30 10.57
CA ALA A 234 13.11 -1.11 9.29
C ALA A 234 12.83 -2.44 8.57
N ALA A 235 13.82 -3.34 8.51
CA ALA A 235 13.67 -4.65 7.88
C ALA A 235 12.52 -5.47 8.50
N PHE A 236 12.44 -5.53 9.83
CA PHE A 236 11.40 -6.30 10.51
C PHE A 236 10.03 -5.61 10.52
N ILE A 237 9.96 -4.28 10.52
CA ILE A 237 8.69 -3.55 10.35
C ILE A 237 8.10 -3.87 8.96
N ILE A 238 8.93 -3.82 7.91
CA ILE A 238 8.52 -4.15 6.54
C ILE A 238 8.10 -5.62 6.44
N ALA A 239 8.89 -6.54 7.01
CA ALA A 239 8.60 -7.97 6.98
C ALA A 239 7.27 -8.31 7.66
N ASN A 240 7.05 -7.79 8.87
CA ASN A 240 5.81 -8.02 9.61
C ASN A 240 4.60 -7.38 8.92
N GLY A 241 4.75 -6.17 8.36
CA GLY A 241 3.70 -5.55 7.55
C GLY A 241 3.35 -6.39 6.32
N ALA A 242 4.35 -6.92 5.62
CA ALA A 242 4.14 -7.80 4.47
C ALA A 242 3.42 -9.12 4.85
N VAL A 243 3.79 -9.76 5.96
CA VAL A 243 3.08 -10.93 6.49
C VAL A 243 1.64 -10.58 6.87
N ALA A 244 1.43 -9.40 7.48
CA ALA A 244 0.10 -8.92 7.80
C ALA A 244 -0.78 -8.81 6.53
N MET A 245 -0.19 -8.43 5.40
CA MET A 245 -0.83 -8.36 4.09
C MET A 245 -0.95 -9.71 3.36
N GLY A 246 -0.60 -10.82 4.01
CA GLY A 246 -0.68 -12.18 3.43
C GLY A 246 0.46 -12.55 2.49
N SER A 247 1.59 -11.82 2.53
CA SER A 247 2.78 -12.15 1.74
C SER A 247 3.63 -13.23 2.40
N GLU A 248 4.23 -14.10 1.61
CA GLU A 248 5.30 -15.00 2.08
C GLU A 248 6.62 -14.22 2.09
N VAL A 249 7.27 -14.11 3.25
CA VAL A 249 8.48 -13.30 3.40
C VAL A 249 9.68 -14.18 3.71
N THR A 250 10.78 -13.96 2.98
CA THR A 250 12.09 -14.53 3.30
C THR A 250 13.09 -13.42 3.63
N LEU A 251 13.71 -13.50 4.80
CA LEU A 251 14.81 -12.64 5.23
C LEU A 251 16.13 -13.41 5.10
N PHE A 252 17.06 -12.89 4.31
CA PHE A 252 18.38 -13.48 4.11
C PHE A 252 19.44 -12.66 4.85
N PHE A 253 19.96 -13.21 5.94
CA PHE A 253 20.94 -12.55 6.82
C PHE A 253 22.35 -12.88 6.39
N THR A 254 23.13 -11.85 6.09
CA THR A 254 24.52 -11.99 5.63
C THR A 254 25.39 -10.95 6.33
N PHE A 255 26.70 -11.20 6.42
CA PHE A 255 27.65 -10.31 7.10
C PHE A 255 27.14 -9.84 8.47
N TRP A 256 27.04 -8.52 8.70
CA TRP A 256 26.72 -7.93 10.00
C TRP A 256 25.31 -8.27 10.49
N GLY A 257 24.37 -8.48 9.55
CA GLY A 257 23.00 -8.88 9.84
C GLY A 257 22.91 -10.22 10.59
N LEU A 258 23.88 -11.13 10.41
CA LEU A 258 23.90 -12.42 11.15
C LEU A 258 23.95 -12.23 12.66
N ASN A 259 24.54 -11.13 13.14
CA ASN A 259 24.62 -10.86 14.58
C ASN A 259 23.25 -10.65 15.23
N LEU A 260 22.24 -10.25 14.45
CA LEU A 260 20.85 -10.11 14.90
C LEU A 260 20.25 -11.46 15.33
N LEU A 261 20.64 -12.53 14.64
CA LEU A 261 20.14 -13.89 14.85
C LEU A 261 20.87 -14.65 15.96
N ARG A 262 21.96 -14.10 16.51
CA ARG A 262 22.71 -14.74 17.59
C ARG A 262 21.90 -14.73 18.88
N ARG A 263 21.92 -15.84 19.62
CA ARG A 263 21.32 -15.91 20.95
C ARG A 263 22.01 -14.90 21.90
N PRO A 264 21.27 -14.30 22.84
CA PRO A 264 21.84 -13.44 23.86
C PRO A 264 22.83 -14.19 24.76
N GLU A 265 22.55 -15.45 25.06
CA GLU A 265 23.39 -16.32 25.87
C GLU A 265 24.61 -16.81 25.09
N SER A 266 25.75 -16.91 25.78
CA SER A 266 26.95 -17.49 25.19
C SER A 266 26.86 -19.01 25.21
N ILE A 267 26.81 -19.63 24.03
CA ILE A 267 26.81 -21.08 23.88
C ILE A 267 28.24 -21.59 23.65
N PRO A 268 28.71 -22.58 24.43
CA PRO A 268 30.02 -23.19 24.22
C PRO A 268 30.01 -24.02 22.93
N VAL A 269 30.77 -23.57 21.94
CA VAL A 269 30.97 -24.27 20.67
C VAL A 269 32.46 -24.35 20.33
N GLN A 270 32.84 -25.35 19.55
CA GLN A 270 34.22 -25.49 19.10
C GLN A 270 34.56 -24.46 18.03
N LYS A 271 35.61 -23.67 18.29
CA LYS A 271 36.09 -22.59 17.43
C LYS A 271 37.61 -22.51 17.45
N ASN A 272 38.20 -22.14 16.32
CA ASN A 272 39.61 -21.78 16.23
C ASN A 272 39.87 -20.40 16.89
N MET A 273 41.15 -20.01 17.02
CA MET A 273 41.53 -18.77 17.72
C MET A 273 40.92 -17.51 17.08
N VAL A 274 40.86 -17.45 15.75
CA VAL A 274 40.33 -16.30 15.01
C VAL A 274 38.81 -16.21 15.16
N GLU A 275 38.10 -17.33 15.01
CA GLU A 275 36.65 -17.44 15.22
C GLU A 275 36.25 -17.05 16.66
N LYS A 276 37.05 -17.44 17.66
CA LYS A 276 36.84 -17.00 19.06
C LYS A 276 36.98 -15.48 19.21
N MET A 277 37.98 -14.88 18.57
CA MET A 277 38.19 -13.43 18.59
C MET A 277 37.02 -12.69 17.95
N PHE A 278 36.60 -13.09 16.75
CA PHE A 278 35.41 -12.53 16.09
C PHE A 278 34.16 -12.69 16.96
N GLY A 279 33.93 -13.89 17.50
CA GLY A 279 32.78 -14.19 18.34
C GLY A 279 32.67 -13.33 19.60
N PHE A 280 33.79 -12.83 20.13
CA PHE A 280 33.86 -11.90 21.26
C PHE A 280 33.66 -10.43 20.85
N MET A 281 34.23 -10.03 19.72
CA MET A 281 34.18 -8.64 19.25
C MET A 281 32.81 -8.23 18.69
N MET A 282 32.10 -9.18 18.08
CA MET A 282 30.83 -8.92 17.40
C MET A 282 29.63 -8.92 18.38
N PRO A 283 28.61 -8.07 18.15
CA PRO A 283 27.42 -8.03 18.98
C PRO A 283 26.67 -9.38 18.99
N ARG A 284 25.99 -9.65 20.09
CA ARG A 284 25.17 -10.86 20.30
C ARG A 284 23.71 -10.48 20.41
N GLY A 285 22.96 -10.78 19.37
CA GLY A 285 21.52 -10.60 19.32
C GLY A 285 21.07 -9.16 19.10
N ALA A 286 19.78 -9.03 18.81
CA ALA A 286 19.09 -7.77 18.56
C ALA A 286 19.30 -6.72 19.65
N GLY A 287 19.33 -7.12 20.92
CA GLY A 287 19.47 -6.22 22.08
C GLY A 287 20.81 -5.49 22.20
N ARG A 288 21.86 -5.95 21.50
CA ARG A 288 23.22 -5.35 21.57
C ARG A 288 23.61 -4.57 20.32
N THR A 289 22.67 -4.38 19.40
CA THR A 289 22.89 -3.57 18.20
C THR A 289 22.93 -2.08 18.53
N LYS A 290 23.60 -1.31 17.67
CA LYS A 290 23.80 0.13 17.83
C LYS A 290 23.18 0.87 16.65
N LEU A 291 22.81 2.12 16.83
CA LEU A 291 22.36 2.97 15.73
C LEU A 291 23.43 3.14 14.65
N SER A 292 23.00 3.16 13.39
CA SER A 292 23.84 3.39 12.21
C SER A 292 24.45 4.80 12.20
N LYS A 293 23.72 5.78 12.74
CA LYS A 293 24.11 7.19 12.83
C LYS A 293 23.76 7.74 14.21
N MET A 294 24.49 8.78 14.64
CA MET A 294 24.27 9.47 15.91
C MET A 294 24.33 8.54 17.15
N ASN A 295 25.07 7.43 17.08
CA ASN A 295 25.16 6.49 18.20
C ASN A 295 25.77 7.11 19.47
N MET A 296 26.68 8.08 19.35
CA MET A 296 27.29 8.81 20.49
C MET A 296 27.75 7.87 21.62
N ALA A 297 28.65 6.94 21.29
CA ALA A 297 29.14 5.89 22.21
C ALA A 297 28.05 5.03 22.88
N GLY A 298 26.87 4.91 22.27
CA GLY A 298 25.73 4.14 22.79
C GLY A 298 24.60 5.01 23.34
N MET A 299 24.85 6.29 23.65
CA MET A 299 23.85 7.20 24.21
C MET A 299 22.68 7.43 23.25
N GLY A 300 22.95 7.57 21.95
CA GLY A 300 21.91 7.75 20.94
C GLY A 300 20.97 6.54 20.86
N THR A 301 21.53 5.33 20.95
CA THR A 301 20.76 4.08 20.93
C THR A 301 19.83 4.01 22.15
N MET A 302 20.32 4.32 23.34
CA MET A 302 19.50 4.35 24.56
C MET A 302 18.41 5.42 24.49
N MET A 303 18.71 6.61 23.96
CA MET A 303 17.74 7.69 23.78
C MET A 303 16.62 7.26 22.82
N MET A 304 16.97 6.68 21.68
CA MET A 304 16.01 6.19 20.68
C MET A 304 15.10 5.11 21.30
N GLN A 305 15.68 4.11 21.98
CA GLN A 305 14.92 3.06 22.67
C GLN A 305 14.00 3.63 23.75
N GLY A 306 14.43 4.67 24.46
CA GLY A 306 13.61 5.38 25.43
C GLY A 306 12.40 6.09 24.80
N VAL A 307 12.59 6.76 23.66
CA VAL A 307 11.50 7.40 22.90
C VAL A 307 10.53 6.35 22.35
N MET A 308 11.06 5.25 21.78
CA MET A 308 10.27 4.13 21.27
C MET A 308 9.39 3.54 22.36
N LYS A 309 9.94 3.26 23.55
CA LYS A 309 9.18 2.75 24.69
C LYS A 309 8.06 3.70 25.13
N LYS A 310 8.32 5.02 25.17
CA LYS A 310 7.29 6.03 25.50
C LYS A 310 6.17 6.09 24.46
N LYS A 311 6.51 5.82 23.20
CA LYS A 311 5.56 5.76 22.08
C LYS A 311 4.98 4.36 21.84
N ASN A 312 5.23 3.40 22.74
CA ASN A 312 4.81 2.00 22.62
C ASN A 312 5.15 1.36 21.26
N VAL A 313 6.32 1.70 20.71
CA VAL A 313 6.88 1.03 19.54
C VAL A 313 7.49 -0.29 20.00
N ALA A 314 7.17 -1.38 19.32
CA ALA A 314 7.74 -2.69 19.59
C ALA A 314 9.28 -2.66 19.50
N SER A 315 9.94 -3.38 20.41
CA SER A 315 11.38 -3.59 20.38
C SER A 315 11.78 -4.49 19.21
N LEU A 316 13.06 -4.44 18.83
CA LEU A 316 13.59 -5.28 17.76
C LEU A 316 13.42 -6.78 18.06
N SER A 317 13.58 -7.20 19.32
CA SER A 317 13.36 -8.59 19.72
C SER A 317 11.90 -9.01 19.55
N GLU A 318 10.94 -8.18 19.99
CA GLU A 318 9.50 -8.45 19.81
C GLU A 318 9.13 -8.52 18.32
N LEU A 319 9.73 -7.68 17.48
CA LEU A 319 9.50 -7.72 16.03
C LEU A 319 10.08 -8.98 15.37
N ILE A 320 11.23 -9.48 15.83
CA ILE A 320 11.81 -10.75 15.39
C ILE A 320 10.88 -11.90 15.77
N GLU A 321 10.44 -11.96 17.02
CA GLU A 321 9.53 -13.00 17.52
C GLU A 321 8.20 -12.98 16.76
N THR A 322 7.63 -11.79 16.54
CA THR A 322 6.41 -11.61 15.74
C THR A 322 6.61 -12.11 14.31
N ALA A 323 7.78 -11.83 13.70
CA ALA A 323 8.09 -12.30 12.36
C ALA A 323 8.20 -13.84 12.30
N GLN A 324 8.85 -14.47 13.28
CA GLN A 324 8.93 -15.93 13.37
C GLN A 324 7.55 -16.56 13.57
N GLY A 325 6.75 -16.02 14.49
CA GLY A 325 5.38 -16.47 14.73
C GLY A 325 4.46 -16.29 13.51
N GLY A 326 4.71 -15.25 12.71
CA GLY A 326 4.02 -14.98 11.45
C GLY A 326 4.49 -15.83 10.25
N GLY A 327 5.47 -16.72 10.44
CA GLY A 327 5.96 -17.63 9.40
C GLY A 327 7.01 -17.02 8.46
N VAL A 328 7.68 -15.92 8.85
CA VAL A 328 8.81 -15.37 8.08
C VAL A 328 9.94 -16.38 8.04
N LYS A 329 10.38 -16.75 6.84
CA LYS A 329 11.54 -17.63 6.65
C LYS A 329 12.83 -16.85 6.85
N MET A 330 13.58 -17.18 7.90
CA MET A 330 14.88 -16.54 8.18
C MET A 330 16.01 -17.47 7.76
N VAL A 331 16.86 -16.98 6.85
CA VAL A 331 17.94 -17.75 6.25
C VAL A 331 19.27 -17.09 6.60
N ALA A 332 20.18 -17.83 7.23
CA ALA A 332 21.55 -17.42 7.50
C ALA A 332 22.47 -17.80 6.34
N CYS A 333 23.28 -16.83 5.87
CA CYS A 333 24.26 -17.03 4.81
C CYS A 333 25.41 -17.93 5.30
N ALA A 334 25.49 -19.15 4.75
CA ALA A 334 26.49 -20.15 5.15
C ALA A 334 27.94 -19.64 5.01
N MET A 335 28.25 -18.92 3.93
CA MET A 335 29.58 -18.34 3.71
C MET A 335 29.92 -17.29 4.78
N SER A 336 28.97 -16.42 5.14
CA SER A 336 29.20 -15.42 6.18
C SER A 336 29.30 -16.06 7.57
N MET A 337 28.53 -17.13 7.85
CA MET A 337 28.66 -17.90 9.09
C MET A 337 30.07 -18.48 9.23
N ASP A 338 30.59 -19.10 8.18
CA ASP A 338 31.95 -19.67 8.17
C ASP A 338 33.02 -18.58 8.37
N LEU A 339 32.95 -17.51 7.59
CA LEU A 339 33.91 -16.39 7.67
C LEU A 339 33.94 -15.73 9.06
N MET A 340 32.78 -15.60 9.70
CA MET A 340 32.63 -14.94 11.00
C MET A 340 32.73 -15.93 12.17
N GLY A 341 32.92 -17.23 11.89
CA GLY A 341 33.01 -18.27 12.91
C GLY A 341 31.74 -18.45 13.73
N ILE A 342 30.56 -18.18 13.16
CA ILE A 342 29.27 -18.32 13.83
C ILE A 342 28.75 -19.73 13.54
N LYS A 343 28.54 -20.53 14.59
CA LYS A 343 27.98 -21.87 14.46
C LYS A 343 26.46 -21.85 14.57
N LYS A 344 25.78 -22.82 13.98
CA LYS A 344 24.30 -22.89 13.94
C LYS A 344 23.70 -22.90 15.35
N GLU A 345 24.36 -23.56 16.29
CA GLU A 345 23.93 -23.67 17.68
C GLU A 345 23.90 -22.31 18.39
N GLU A 346 24.67 -21.32 17.92
CA GLU A 346 24.68 -19.96 18.46
C GLU A 346 23.52 -19.10 17.93
N LEU A 347 22.77 -19.56 16.94
CA LEU A 347 21.63 -18.84 16.38
C LEU A 347 20.34 -19.18 17.13
N ILE A 348 19.39 -18.24 17.14
CA ILE A 348 18.02 -18.48 17.63
C ILE A 348 17.35 -19.63 16.88
N ASP A 349 16.31 -20.20 17.46
CA ASP A 349 15.59 -21.33 16.85
C ASP A 349 14.90 -20.94 15.54
N GLY A 350 14.70 -21.90 14.63
CA GLY A 350 13.96 -21.68 13.38
C GLY A 350 14.74 -21.02 12.24
N ILE A 351 16.07 -20.92 12.34
CA ILE A 351 16.93 -20.37 11.29
C ILE A 351 17.37 -21.45 10.29
N GLU A 352 17.08 -21.23 9.00
CA GLU A 352 17.58 -22.03 7.89
C GLU A 352 18.99 -21.59 7.49
N GLU A 353 19.80 -22.50 6.95
CA GLU A 353 21.09 -22.14 6.34
C GLU A 353 20.94 -22.14 4.81
N GLY A 354 21.52 -21.14 4.15
CA GLY A 354 21.43 -21.00 2.71
C GLY A 354 22.65 -20.33 2.09
N GLY A 355 22.95 -20.72 0.86
CA GLY A 355 23.93 -20.04 0.00
C GLY A 355 23.27 -18.98 -0.88
N VAL A 356 24.11 -18.20 -1.57
CA VAL A 356 23.67 -17.15 -2.50
C VAL A 356 22.74 -17.69 -3.58
N ALA A 357 23.04 -18.87 -4.16
CA ALA A 357 22.21 -19.47 -5.21
C ALA A 357 20.79 -19.83 -4.72
N ALA A 358 20.67 -20.39 -3.52
CA ALA A 358 19.37 -20.71 -2.92
C ALA A 358 18.55 -19.44 -2.63
N TYR A 359 19.22 -18.37 -2.21
CA TYR A 359 18.59 -17.07 -2.03
C TYR A 359 18.14 -16.44 -3.36
N LEU A 360 19.00 -16.44 -4.39
CA LEU A 360 18.65 -15.87 -5.70
C LEU A 360 17.45 -16.58 -6.33
N ASN A 361 17.36 -17.91 -6.24
CA ASN A 361 16.16 -18.64 -6.68
C ASN A 361 14.88 -18.19 -5.96
N LYS A 362 14.95 -17.90 -4.65
CA LYS A 362 13.82 -17.34 -3.89
C LYS A 362 13.50 -15.90 -4.30
N ALA A 363 14.53 -15.10 -4.60
CA ALA A 363 14.38 -13.71 -5.00
C ALA A 363 13.82 -13.55 -6.42
N GLU A 364 14.20 -14.40 -7.36
CA GLU A 364 13.64 -14.44 -8.72
C GLU A 364 12.15 -14.82 -8.70
N ALA A 365 11.76 -15.70 -7.79
CA ALA A 365 10.36 -16.06 -7.56
C ALA A 365 9.58 -15.01 -6.75
N ALA A 366 10.24 -13.96 -6.24
CA ALA A 366 9.62 -12.91 -5.45
C ALA A 366 9.31 -11.68 -6.30
N GLY A 367 8.11 -11.13 -6.14
CA GLY A 367 7.71 -9.90 -6.84
C GLY A 367 8.39 -8.65 -6.30
N VAL A 368 9.03 -8.73 -5.12
CA VAL A 368 9.76 -7.61 -4.49
C VAL A 368 11.02 -8.15 -3.81
N ASN A 369 12.16 -7.52 -4.09
CA ASN A 369 13.43 -7.77 -3.42
C ASN A 369 14.05 -6.48 -2.87
N LEU A 370 14.46 -6.47 -1.59
CA LEU A 370 15.10 -5.33 -0.92
C LEU A 370 16.49 -5.70 -0.38
N PHE A 371 17.38 -4.73 -0.28
CA PHE A 371 18.69 -4.87 0.36
C PHE A 371 18.85 -3.81 1.46
N ILE A 372 19.10 -4.25 2.69
CA ILE A 372 19.10 -3.41 3.90
C ILE A 372 20.40 -3.56 4.70
#